data_AF-C2MED0-F1
#
_entry.id   AF-C2MED0-F1
#
_cell.length_a   1.000
_cell.length_b   1.000
_cell.length_c   1.000
_cell.angle_alpha   90.00
_cell.angle_beta   90.00
_cell.angle_gamma   90.00
#
_symmetry.space_group_name_H-M   'P 1'
#
loop_
_entity.id
_entity.type
_entity.pdbx_description
1 polymer ?
#
loop_
_entity_poly.entity_id
_entity_poly.type
_entity_poly.pdbx_seq_one_letter_code
_entity_poly.pdbx_strand_id
1 'polypeptide(L)'
;MEVMSDRLIFTGTPTIKLKTFDGEIFTLYGVSLATSSETSGMVIGSVVVPISELQAKAQFSITDDQIKLLNKGISKVRISTAPITHERTFSQDVIGKRLFKQFESVKKKTNEF
;
A
#
# COMPACT_ATOMS: atom_id res chain seq x y z
N MET A 1 8.36 1.24 0.32
CA MET A 1 7.11 1.57 -0.41
C MET A 1 6.18 2.32 0.53
N GLU A 2 5.56 3.39 0.05
CA GLU A 2 4.58 4.16 0.82
C GLU A 2 3.16 3.82 0.33
N VAL A 3 2.22 3.61 1.24
CA VAL A 3 0.79 3.39 0.93
C VAL A 3 -0.04 4.40 1.70
N MET A 4 -0.91 5.11 0.99
CA MET A 4 -1.85 6.09 1.53
C MET A 4 -3.27 5.70 1.12
N SER A 5 -4.22 5.78 2.06
CA SER A 5 -5.65 5.61 1.74
C SER A 5 -6.53 6.36 2.73
N ASP A 6 -7.61 6.91 2.19
CA ASP A 6 -8.77 7.57 2.81
C ASP A 6 -9.75 6.60 3.51
N ARG A 7 -9.61 5.28 3.25
CA ARG A 7 -10.53 4.22 3.74
C ARG A 7 -9.88 3.19 4.65
N LEU A 8 -8.58 3.33 4.93
CA LEU A 8 -7.83 2.37 5.73
C LEU A 8 -7.62 2.91 7.14
N ILE A 9 -7.76 2.05 8.16
CA ILE A 9 -7.29 2.31 9.52
C ILE A 9 -6.10 1.38 9.77
N PHE A 10 -4.87 1.91 9.79
CA PHE A 10 -3.69 1.11 10.15
C PHE A 10 -3.57 1.00 11.68
N THR A 11 -4.25 0.03 12.30
CA THR A 11 -3.95 -0.37 13.69
C THR A 11 -2.98 -1.56 13.70
N GLY A 12 -1.95 -1.51 14.56
CA GLY A 12 -0.90 -2.54 14.65
C GLY A 12 0.22 -2.43 13.60
N THR A 13 0.86 -3.56 13.29
CA THR A 13 1.91 -3.67 12.24
C THR A 13 1.23 -3.95 10.89
N PRO A 14 1.11 -2.96 9.98
CA PRO A 14 0.47 -3.18 8.70
C PRO A 14 1.26 -4.20 7.87
N THR A 15 0.55 -5.06 7.14
CA THR A 15 1.17 -6.05 6.25
C THR A 15 0.58 -6.01 4.85
N ILE A 16 1.43 -6.23 3.85
CA ILE A 16 1.02 -6.45 2.46
C ILE A 16 1.48 -7.83 2.05
N LYS A 17 0.55 -8.68 1.65
CA LYS A 17 0.84 -9.98 1.05
C LYS A 17 0.60 -9.89 -0.44
N LEU A 18 1.61 -10.30 -1.21
CA LEU A 18 1.62 -10.23 -2.67
C LEU A 18 1.74 -11.64 -3.21
N LYS A 19 0.95 -11.96 -4.25
CA LYS A 19 1.07 -13.20 -5.02
C LYS A 19 1.42 -12.87 -6.46
N THR A 20 2.42 -13.55 -7.03
CA THR A 20 2.78 -13.42 -8.44
C THR A 20 1.85 -14.22 -9.34
N PHE A 21 1.90 -14.02 -10.67
CA PHE A 21 1.15 -14.89 -11.60
C PHE A 21 1.66 -16.33 -11.60
N ASP A 22 2.94 -16.53 -11.30
CA ASP A 22 3.57 -17.86 -11.19
C ASP A 22 3.26 -18.56 -9.85
N GLY A 23 2.54 -17.89 -8.95
CA GLY A 23 2.05 -18.46 -7.70
C GLY A 23 2.94 -18.22 -6.47
N GLU A 24 4.09 -17.57 -6.61
CA GLU A 24 4.95 -17.20 -5.48
C GLU A 24 4.27 -16.16 -4.59
N ILE A 25 4.46 -16.30 -3.27
CA ILE A 25 3.85 -15.43 -2.27
C ILE A 25 4.95 -14.84 -1.40
N PHE A 26 4.91 -13.53 -1.19
CA PHE A 26 5.78 -12.84 -0.25
C PHE A 26 5.01 -11.79 0.55
N THR A 27 5.50 -11.49 1.75
CA THR A 27 4.88 -10.54 2.67
C THR A 27 5.83 -9.41 2.97
N LEU A 28 5.33 -8.18 2.87
CA LEU A 28 6.00 -6.97 3.30
C LEU A 28 5.43 -6.56 4.66
N TYR A 29 6.32 -6.21 5.58
CA TYR A 29 5.98 -5.70 6.90
C TYR A 29 6.21 -4.20 6.89
N GLY A 30 5.22 -3.46 7.39
CA GLY A 30 5.25 -2.01 7.40
C GLY A 30 5.26 -1.43 8.81
N VAL A 31 5.63 -0.17 8.87
CA VAL A 31 5.50 0.71 10.03
C VAL A 31 4.44 1.74 9.69
N SER A 32 3.48 1.94 10.59
CA SER A 32 2.47 2.99 10.47
C SER A 32 3.13 4.34 10.77
N LEU A 33 3.01 5.31 9.86
CA LEU A 33 3.70 6.61 9.96
C LEU A 33 2.79 7.74 10.47
N ALA A 34 1.50 7.71 10.14
CA ALA A 34 0.50 8.63 10.68
C ALA A 34 -0.92 8.14 10.33
N THR A 35 -1.86 8.44 11.22
CA THR A 35 -3.30 8.41 10.93
C THR A 35 -3.80 9.82 11.19
N SER A 36 -3.88 10.67 10.17
CA SER A 36 -4.51 11.98 10.30
C SER A 36 -5.97 11.83 9.96
N SER A 37 -6.84 12.14 10.93
CA SER A 37 -8.27 12.34 10.68
C SER A 37 -8.47 13.84 10.57
N GLU A 38 -8.47 14.39 9.36
CA GLU A 38 -8.91 15.76 9.17
C GLU A 38 -10.44 15.75 9.17
N THR A 39 -11.04 16.25 10.25
CA THR A 39 -12.48 16.52 10.34
C THR A 39 -12.77 17.86 9.67
N SER A 40 -13.09 17.83 8.38
CA SER A 40 -13.73 18.96 7.70
C SER A 40 -15.24 18.80 7.84
N GLY A 41 -15.89 19.71 8.57
CA GLY A 41 -17.34 19.68 8.73
C GLY A 41 -18.04 20.17 7.45
N MET A 42 -18.92 19.37 6.85
CA MET A 42 -19.86 19.85 5.84
C MET A 42 -21.16 20.26 6.52
N VAL A 43 -21.61 21.48 6.28
CA VAL A 43 -22.88 21.98 6.82
C VAL A 43 -24.00 21.61 5.85
N ILE A 44 -24.94 20.77 6.29
CA ILE A 44 -26.19 20.50 5.57
C ILE A 44 -27.33 21.13 6.39
N GLY A 45 -27.78 22.32 5.99
CA GLY A 45 -28.75 23.09 6.77
C GLY A 45 -28.14 23.64 8.07
N SER A 46 -28.71 23.28 9.24
CA SER A 46 -28.18 23.64 10.57
C SER A 46 -27.33 22.54 11.22
N VAL A 47 -27.10 21.44 10.51
CA VAL A 47 -26.37 20.26 11.01
C VAL A 47 -24.96 20.25 10.45
N VAL A 48 -23.95 20.22 11.32
CA VAL A 48 -22.55 19.99 10.96
C VAL A 48 -22.34 18.48 10.87
N VAL A 49 -22.08 17.97 9.67
CA VAL A 49 -21.69 16.58 9.46
C VAL A 49 -20.16 16.52 9.43
N PRO A 50 -19.51 15.85 10.40
CA PRO A 50 -18.05 15.66 10.33
C PRO A 50 -17.73 14.74 9.15
N ILE A 51 -17.05 15.27 8.13
CA ILE A 51 -16.39 14.45 7.12
C ILE A 51 -15.00 14.19 7.66
N SER A 52 -14.77 12.99 8.19
CA SER A 52 -13.42 12.56 8.55
C SER A 52 -12.78 11.97 7.29
N GLU A 53 -11.86 12.70 6.68
CA GLU A 53 -10.95 12.09 5.71
C GLU A 53 -9.85 11.38 6.51
N LEU A 54 -10.03 10.07 6.70
CA LEU A 54 -9.07 9.26 7.41
C LEU A 54 -7.92 8.90 6.47
N GLN A 55 -6.87 9.71 6.44
CA GLN A 55 -5.66 9.38 5.69
C GLN A 55 -4.75 8.54 6.57
N ALA A 56 -4.72 7.24 6.31
CA ALA A 56 -3.76 6.34 6.95
C ALA A 56 -2.57 6.14 6.03
N LYS A 57 -1.37 6.24 6.59
CA LYS A 57 -0.09 6.16 5.88
C LYS A 57 0.82 5.11 6.50
N ALA A 58 1.32 4.19 5.69
CA ALA A 58 2.27 3.16 6.12
C ALA A 58 3.46 3.02 5.16
N GLN A 59 4.63 2.75 5.72
CA GLN A 59 5.85 2.48 4.97
C GLN A 59 6.26 1.02 5.11
N PHE A 60 6.47 0.35 3.99
CA PHE A 60 6.84 -1.06 3.91
C PHE A 60 8.27 -1.23 3.44
N SER A 61 9.03 -2.02 4.19
CA SER A 61 10.37 -2.46 3.80
C SER A 61 10.26 -3.57 2.76
N ILE A 62 11.16 -3.54 1.77
CA ILE A 62 11.23 -4.53 0.69
C ILE A 62 12.70 -4.84 0.40
N THR A 63 13.00 -6.12 0.18
CA THR A 63 14.34 -6.61 -0.15
C THR A 63 14.55 -6.71 -1.65
N ASP A 64 15.82 -6.83 -2.07
CA ASP A 64 16.19 -6.98 -3.47
C ASP A 64 15.59 -8.20 -4.14
N ASP A 65 15.54 -9.33 -3.43
CA ASP A 65 14.92 -10.55 -3.95
C ASP A 65 13.41 -10.41 -4.08
N GLN A 66 12.75 -9.72 -3.14
CA GLN A 66 11.32 -9.39 -3.25
C GLN A 66 11.04 -8.41 -4.39
N ILE A 67 11.96 -7.48 -4.68
CA ILE A 67 11.84 -6.59 -5.84
C ILE A 67 11.86 -7.42 -7.13
N LYS A 68 12.76 -8.41 -7.27
CA LYS A 68 12.79 -9.29 -8.46
C LYS A 68 11.47 -10.01 -8.69
N LEU A 69 10.77 -10.41 -7.62
CA LEU A 69 9.45 -11.04 -7.71
C LEU A 69 8.39 -10.11 -8.30
N LEU A 70 8.51 -8.78 -8.12
CA LEU A 70 7.58 -7.81 -8.72
C LEU A 70 7.62 -7.85 -10.26
N ASN A 71 8.76 -8.18 -10.86
CA ASN A 71 8.90 -8.26 -12.32
C ASN A 71 8.07 -9.41 -12.94
N LYS A 72 7.77 -10.44 -12.14
CA LYS A 72 6.88 -11.55 -12.54
C LYS A 72 5.40 -11.13 -12.61
N GLY A 73 5.09 -9.89 -12.22
CA GLY A 73 3.73 -9.36 -12.17
C GLY A 73 2.97 -9.85 -10.95
N ILE A 74 1.98 -9.07 -10.50
CA ILE A 74 1.21 -9.36 -9.29
C ILE A 74 -0.23 -9.73 -9.65
N SER A 75 -0.63 -10.96 -9.26
CA SER A 75 -1.97 -11.51 -9.48
C SER A 75 -2.92 -11.26 -8.32
N LYS A 76 -2.39 -11.09 -7.09
CA LYS A 76 -3.22 -10.79 -5.91
C LYS A 76 -2.46 -9.92 -4.92
N VAL A 77 -3.16 -8.94 -4.36
CA VAL A 77 -2.69 -8.07 -3.27
C VAL A 77 -3.65 -8.19 -2.11
N ARG A 78 -3.13 -8.45 -0.92
CA ARG A 78 -3.88 -8.39 0.34
C ARG A 78 -3.18 -7.42 1.28
N ILE A 79 -3.90 -6.37 1.67
CA ILE A 79 -3.45 -5.40 2.67
C ILE A 79 -4.23 -5.70 3.95
N SER A 80 -3.52 -6.07 5.00
CA SER A 80 -4.14 -6.29 6.30
C SER A 80 -3.96 -5.03 7.13
N THR A 81 -5.09 -4.37 7.40
CA THR A 81 -5.20 -3.26 8.34
C THR A 81 -6.16 -3.73 9.43
N ALA A 82 -5.93 -3.48 10.72
CA ALA A 82 -6.93 -3.87 11.72
C ALA A 82 -7.96 -2.72 11.86
N PRO A 83 -9.28 -3.00 11.74
CA PRO A 83 -9.93 -4.31 11.66
C PRO A 83 -10.18 -4.86 10.25
N ILE A 84 -9.88 -4.12 9.17
CA ILE A 84 -10.29 -4.43 7.79
C ILE A 84 -9.15 -4.98 6.92
N THR A 85 -9.33 -6.20 6.41
CA THR A 85 -8.47 -6.73 5.34
C THR A 85 -9.04 -6.37 3.98
N HIS A 86 -8.21 -5.74 3.14
CA HIS A 86 -8.55 -5.48 1.73
C HIS A 86 -7.82 -6.48 0.84
N GLU A 87 -8.55 -7.20 0.00
CA GLU A 87 -7.98 -8.13 -0.96
C GLU A 87 -8.47 -7.79 -2.38
N ARG A 88 -7.56 -7.80 -3.34
CA ARG A 88 -7.83 -7.65 -4.76
C ARG A 88 -7.07 -8.72 -5.54
N THR A 89 -7.76 -9.37 -6.46
CA THR A 89 -7.18 -10.28 -7.46
C THR A 89 -7.26 -9.61 -8.83
N PHE A 90 -6.26 -9.82 -9.65
CA PHE A 90 -6.13 -9.23 -10.99
C PHE A 90 -5.99 -10.33 -12.04
N SER A 91 -6.68 -10.17 -13.17
CA SER A 91 -6.55 -11.05 -14.33
C SER A 91 -5.29 -10.78 -15.16
N GLN A 92 -4.72 -9.58 -15.03
CA GLN A 92 -3.51 -9.13 -15.70
C GLN A 92 -2.69 -8.24 -14.75
N ASP A 93 -1.39 -8.13 -14.99
CA ASP A 93 -0.53 -7.31 -14.14
C ASP A 93 -0.85 -5.82 -14.29
N VAL A 94 -1.26 -5.20 -13.18
CA VAL A 94 -1.57 -3.76 -13.12
C VAL A 94 -0.56 -2.98 -12.26
N ILE A 95 0.22 -3.67 -11.42
CA ILE A 95 1.04 -3.02 -10.39
C ILE A 95 2.45 -3.60 -10.25
N GLY A 96 2.66 -4.90 -10.47
CA GLY A 96 3.95 -5.56 -10.25
C GLY A 96 5.07 -4.97 -11.08
N LYS A 97 4.97 -5.04 -12.41
CA LYS A 97 6.00 -4.51 -13.32
C LYS A 97 6.19 -3.01 -13.18
N ARG A 98 5.13 -2.27 -12.86
CA ARG A 98 5.22 -0.82 -12.59
C ARG A 98 6.07 -0.54 -11.35
N LEU A 99 5.81 -1.23 -10.24
CA LEU A 99 6.60 -1.10 -9.01
C LEU A 99 8.04 -1.53 -9.23
N PHE A 100 8.27 -2.63 -9.94
CA PHE A 100 9.63 -3.10 -10.30
C PHE A 100 10.44 -2.00 -11.00
N LYS A 101 9.90 -1.41 -12.07
CA LYS A 101 10.55 -0.32 -12.82
C LYS A 101 10.82 0.91 -11.95
N GLN A 102 9.92 1.24 -11.02
CA GLN A 102 10.14 2.34 -10.09
C GLN A 102 11.32 2.06 -9.16
N PHE A 103 11.41 0.86 -8.59
CA PHE A 103 12.53 0.47 -7.73
C PHE A 103 13.86 0.43 -8.48
N GLU A 104 13.90 -0.09 -9.71
CA GLU A 104 15.12 -0.07 -10.54
C GLU A 104 15.58 1.36 -10.83
N SER A 105 14.65 2.27 -11.08
CA SER A 105 14.96 3.67 -11.37
C SER A 105 15.54 4.39 -10.15
N VAL A 106 15.06 4.07 -8.95
CA VAL A 106 15.62 4.59 -7.69
C VAL A 106 17.02 4.03 -7.45
N LYS A 107 17.23 2.72 -7.64
CA LYS A 107 18.55 2.09 -7.49
C LYS A 107 19.61 2.72 -8.40
N LYS A 108 19.28 2.96 -9.67
CA LYS A 108 20.20 3.60 -10.62
C LYS A 108 20.65 4.98 -10.13
N LYS A 109 19.70 5.80 -9.69
CA LYS A 109 20.00 7.14 -9.16
C LYS A 109 20.83 7.13 -7.87
N THR A 110 20.69 6.11 -7.03
CA THR A 110 21.49 5.96 -5.80
C THR A 110 22.91 5.46 -6.09
N ASN A 111 23.12 4.74 -7.19
CA ASN A 111 24.43 4.28 -7.63
C ASN A 111 25.24 5.33 -8.42
N GLU A 112 24.67 6.51 -8.66
CA GLU A 112 25.30 7.63 -9.37
C GLU A 112 25.93 8.68 -8.41
N PHE A 113 26.15 8.33 -7.14
CA PHE A 113 26.83 9.16 -6.12
C PHE A 113 28.07 8.48 -5.55
#